data_AF-A0A1G5ZSE3-F1
#
_entry.id   AF-A0A1G5ZSE3-F1
#
_cell.length_a   1.000
_cell.length_b   1.000
_cell.length_c   1.000
_cell.angle_alpha   90.00
_cell.angle_beta   90.00
_cell.angle_gamma   90.00
#
_symmetry.space_group_name_H-M   'P 1'
#
loop_
_entity.id
_entity.type
_entity.pdbx_description
1 polymer ?
#
loop_
_entity_poly.entity_id
_entity_poly.type
_entity_poly.pdbx_seq_one_letter_code
_entity_poly.pdbx_strand_id
1 'polypeptide(L)'
;MNFNALRFAGVEPDILVEFDCNGHEAGYVSAGLGVSITNEIIAREYAAFHLGIKPVEPSALYHYVATWQKGRQLSLSTVRSTLARSA
;
A
#
# COMPACT_ATOMS: atom_id res chain seq x y z
N MET A 1 1.68 -1.54 5.98
CA MET A 1 0.40 -0.80 5.92
C MET A 1 0.46 0.45 6.80
N ASN A 2 -0.37 1.45 6.47
CA ASN A 2 -0.35 2.81 7.00
C ASN A 2 -1.17 3.00 8.31
N PHE A 3 -1.15 2.03 9.22
CA PHE A 3 -1.78 2.20 10.54
C PHE A 3 -0.98 3.16 11.43
N ASN A 4 0.31 3.35 11.12
CA ASN A 4 1.17 4.32 11.81
C ASN A 4 0.69 5.76 11.62
N ALA A 5 0.05 6.13 10.50
CA ALA A 5 -0.54 7.46 10.36
C ALA A 5 -1.77 7.65 11.26
N LEU A 6 -2.63 6.63 11.39
CA LEU A 6 -3.78 6.68 12.30
C LEU A 6 -3.32 6.81 13.76
N ARG A 7 -2.33 5.98 14.16
CA ARG A 7 -1.71 6.07 15.49
C ARG A 7 -1.03 7.41 15.74
N PHE A 8 -0.34 7.97 14.73
CA PHE A 8 0.24 9.31 14.82
C PHE A 8 -0.82 10.40 15.05
N ALA A 9 -2.01 10.23 14.48
CA ALA A 9 -3.15 11.11 14.72
C ALA A 9 -3.88 10.84 16.05
N GLY A 10 -3.37 9.94 16.91
CA GLY A 10 -3.97 9.58 18.18
C GLY A 10 -5.15 8.62 18.08
N VAL A 11 -5.38 8.01 16.91
CA VAL A 11 -6.43 7.01 16.70
C VAL A 11 -5.80 5.62 16.83
N GLU A 12 -6.28 4.83 17.80
CA GLU A 12 -5.91 3.42 17.89
C GLU A 12 -6.94 2.57 17.12
N PRO A 13 -6.58 1.98 15.97
CA PRO A 13 -7.47 1.08 15.25
C PRO A 13 -7.60 -0.25 15.99
N ASP A 14 -8.79 -0.84 15.96
CA ASP A 14 -9.01 -2.21 16.43
C ASP A 14 -8.45 -3.19 15.40
N ILE A 15 -7.22 -3.66 15.62
CA ILE A 15 -6.50 -4.53 14.69
C ILE A 15 -6.73 -5.98 15.08
N LEU A 16 -7.48 -6.70 14.24
CA LEU A 16 -7.70 -8.14 14.41
C LEU A 16 -6.52 -8.99 13.88
N VAL A 17 -5.89 -8.57 12.79
CA VAL A 17 -4.80 -9.32 12.13
C VAL A 17 -3.73 -8.35 11.60
N GLU A 18 -2.46 -8.65 11.88
CA GLU A 18 -1.29 -7.96 11.33
C GLU A 18 -0.48 -8.91 10.44
N PHE A 19 -0.10 -8.46 9.24
CA PHE A 19 0.66 -9.23 8.25
C PHE A 19 1.56 -8.32 7.41
N ASP A 20 2.62 -8.88 6.83
CA ASP A 20 3.69 -8.16 6.13
C ASP A 20 3.71 -8.39 4.60
N CYS A 21 2.67 -9.04 4.06
CA CYS A 21 2.56 -9.36 2.64
C CYS A 21 1.34 -8.72 1.96
N ASN A 22 1.53 -8.22 0.75
CA ASN A 22 0.42 -7.78 -0.10
C ASN A 22 -0.30 -9.01 -0.68
N GLY A 23 -1.62 -8.95 -0.77
CA GLY A 23 -2.49 -9.96 -1.35
C GLY A 23 -3.20 -10.81 -0.29
N HIS A 24 -2.62 -10.92 0.91
CA HIS A 24 -3.29 -11.57 2.03
C HIS A 24 -4.56 -10.82 2.44
N GLU A 25 -4.54 -9.48 2.39
CA GLU A 25 -5.72 -8.66 2.66
C GLU A 25 -6.86 -8.91 1.66
N ALA A 26 -6.52 -9.16 0.38
CA ALA A 26 -7.53 -9.41 -0.64
C ALA A 26 -8.26 -10.72 -0.37
N GLY A 27 -7.52 -11.77 0.00
CA GLY A 27 -8.09 -13.05 0.42
C GLY A 27 -8.98 -12.92 1.67
N TYR A 28 -8.50 -12.21 2.69
CA TYR A 28 -9.24 -11.95 3.92
C TYR A 28 -10.58 -11.24 3.66
N VAL A 29 -10.56 -10.16 2.87
CA VAL A 29 -11.77 -9.40 2.52
C VAL A 29 -12.70 -10.23 1.62
N SER A 30 -12.16 -10.98 0.66
CA SER A 30 -12.95 -11.83 -0.25
C SER A 30 -13.66 -12.97 0.46
N ALA A 31 -13.09 -13.47 1.57
CA ALA A 31 -13.71 -14.46 2.43
C ALA A 31 -14.82 -13.88 3.34
N GLY A 32 -15.08 -12.56 3.28
CA GLY A 32 -16.09 -11.88 4.09
C GLY A 32 -15.70 -11.72 5.56
N LEU A 33 -14.41 -11.81 5.89
CA LEU A 33 -13.93 -11.80 7.28
C LEU A 33 -13.82 -10.39 7.87
N GLY A 34 -13.81 -9.35 7.03
CA GLY A 34 -13.75 -7.96 7.48
C GLY A 34 -13.37 -6.98 6.37
N VAL A 35 -12.79 -5.85 6.77
CA VAL A 35 -12.27 -4.80 5.88
C VAL A 35 -10.77 -4.64 6.07
N SER A 36 -10.08 -4.17 5.03
CA SER A 36 -8.65 -3.84 5.10
C SER A 36 -8.38 -2.48 4.44
N ILE A 37 -7.34 -1.80 4.91
CA ILE A 37 -6.89 -0.50 4.39
C ILE A 37 -5.57 -0.70 3.66
N THR A 38 -5.57 -0.53 2.34
CA THR A 38 -4.37 -0.57 1.50
C THR A 38 -4.27 0.68 0.64
N ASN A 39 -3.13 0.88 -0.03
CA ASN A 39 -2.97 2.00 -0.95
C ASN A 39 -3.64 1.71 -2.30
N GLU A 40 -3.98 2.76 -3.04
CA GLU A 40 -4.74 2.65 -4.29
C GLU A 40 -4.03 1.85 -5.38
N ILE A 41 -2.69 1.89 -5.44
CA ILE A 41 -1.92 1.13 -6.43
C ILE A 41 -2.12 -0.37 -6.20
N ILE A 42 -1.97 -0.81 -4.95
CA ILE A 42 -2.15 -2.21 -4.58
C ILE A 42 -3.62 -2.63 -4.70
N ALA A 43 -4.57 -1.76 -4.35
CA ALA A 43 -6.00 -2.06 -4.52
C ALA A 43 -6.38 -2.37 -5.98
N ARG A 44 -5.73 -1.70 -6.96
CA ARG A 44 -5.94 -1.98 -8.39
C ARG A 44 -5.43 -3.36 -8.80
N GLU A 45 -4.38 -3.88 -8.17
CA GLU A 45 -3.86 -5.23 -8.42
C GLU A 45 -4.87 -6.31 -8.00
N TYR A 46 -5.84 -5.98 -7.14
CA TYR A 46 -6.88 -6.89 -6.65
C TYR A 46 -8.15 -6.94 -7.53
N ALA A 47 -8.12 -6.40 -8.75
CA ALA A 47 -9.27 -6.37 -9.64
C ALA A 47 -9.94 -7.75 -9.85
N ALA A 48 -9.15 -8.83 -9.87
CA ALA A 48 -9.64 -10.20 -10.04
C ALA A 48 -10.51 -10.72 -8.88
N PHE A 49 -10.45 -10.08 -7.70
CA PHE A 49 -11.23 -10.48 -6.53
C PHE A 49 -12.62 -9.84 -6.48
N HIS A 50 -12.95 -8.94 -7.43
CA HIS A 50 -14.25 -8.26 -7.51
C HIS A 50 -14.68 -7.55 -6.20
N LEU A 51 -13.71 -6.99 -5.48
CA LEU A 51 -13.95 -6.29 -4.21
C LEU A 51 -14.39 -4.83 -4.42
N GLY A 52 -15.22 -4.33 -3.52
CA GLY A 52 -15.56 -2.91 -3.45
C GLY A 52 -14.39 -2.08 -2.90
N ILE A 53 -14.04 -1.00 -3.59
CA ILE A 53 -12.93 -0.11 -3.21
C ILE A 53 -13.47 1.32 -3.07
N LYS A 54 -13.14 1.99 -1.96
CA LYS A 54 -13.47 3.41 -1.73
C LYS A 54 -12.32 4.13 -1.01
N PRO A 55 -12.09 5.43 -1.31
CA PRO A 55 -11.20 6.26 -0.49
C PRO A 55 -11.69 6.36 0.97
N VAL A 56 -10.75 6.54 1.89
CA VAL A 56 -11.02 6.76 3.32
C VAL A 56 -10.35 8.06 3.76
N GLU A 57 -10.96 8.76 4.72
CA GLU A 57 -10.40 9.97 5.32
C GLU A 57 -10.28 9.77 6.85
N PRO A 58 -9.15 10.16 7.48
CA PRO A 58 -7.98 10.77 6.85
C PRO A 58 -7.18 9.76 6.01
N SER A 59 -6.73 10.17 4.83
CA SER A 59 -5.74 9.42 4.03
C SER A 59 -4.33 9.93 4.31
N ALA A 60 -3.31 9.08 4.08
CA ALA A 60 -1.93 9.59 3.98
C ALA A 60 -1.41 9.48 2.55
N LEU A 61 -0.65 10.50 2.17
CA LEU A 61 0.06 10.56 0.91
C LEU A 61 1.18 9.53 0.87
N TYR A 62 1.13 8.65 -0.12
CA TYR A 62 2.23 7.73 -0.41
C TYR A 62 3.27 8.43 -1.30
N HIS A 63 4.50 8.52 -0.80
CA HIS A 63 5.64 9.00 -1.59
C HIS A 63 6.32 7.83 -2.30
N TYR A 64 6.60 7.98 -3.59
CA TYR A 64 7.48 7.07 -4.30
C TYR A 64 8.91 7.23 -3.79
N VAL A 65 9.50 6.12 -3.32
CA VAL A 65 10.90 6.08 -2.88
C VAL A 65 11.68 5.16 -3.80
N ALA A 66 12.88 5.56 -4.21
CA ALA A 66 13.80 4.68 -4.90
C ALA A 66 14.46 3.75 -3.88
N THR A 67 14.34 2.44 -4.08
CA THR A 67 15.09 1.44 -3.33
C THR A 67 16.15 0.83 -4.25
N TRP A 68 17.36 0.66 -3.73
CA TRP A 68 18.48 0.12 -4.51
C TRP A 68 19.43 -0.68 -3.63
N GLN A 69 20.32 -1.47 -4.25
CA GLN A 69 21.31 -2.25 -3.52
C GLN A 69 22.34 -1.34 -2.84
N LYS A 70 22.49 -1.47 -1.51
CA LYS A 70 23.50 -0.75 -0.73
C LYS A 70 24.89 -0.96 -1.34
N GLY A 71 25.65 0.13 -1.47
CA GLY A 71 26.99 0.13 -2.05
C GLY A 71 27.03 0.24 -3.59
N ARG A 72 25.89 0.14 -4.28
CA ARG A 72 25.82 0.48 -5.72
C ARG A 72 25.48 1.95 -5.91
N GLN A 73 26.06 2.57 -6.94
CA GLN A 73 25.73 3.94 -7.31
C GLN A 73 24.32 3.98 -7.90
N LEU A 74 23.45 4.76 -7.28
CA LEU A 74 22.14 5.10 -7.84
C LEU A 74 22.34 6.26 -8.82
N SER A 75 22.13 6.02 -10.11
CA SER A 75 22.11 7.10 -11.09
C SER A 75 20.74 7.77 -11.11
N LEU A 76 20.70 9.10 -11.01
CA LEU A 76 19.48 9.89 -11.16
C LEU A 76 18.86 9.73 -12.55
N SER A 77 19.67 9.49 -13.59
CA SER A 77 19.14 9.17 -14.93
C SER A 77 18.39 7.85 -14.93
N THR A 78 18.86 6.84 -14.19
CA THR A 78 18.19 5.55 -14.02
C THR A 78 16.84 5.74 -13.34
N VAL A 79 16.78 6.47 -12.22
CA VAL A 79 15.52 6.74 -11.50
C VAL A 79 14.50 7.41 -12.41
N ARG A 80 14.92 8.46 -13.14
CA ARG A 80 14.03 9.18 -14.07
C ARG A 80 13.53 8.29 -15.21
N SER A 81 14.40 7.46 -15.78
CA SER A 81 14.02 6.54 -16.86
C SER A 81 13.06 5.45 -16.40
N THR A 82 13.17 4.99 -15.15
CA THR A 82 12.25 4.00 -14.56
C THR A 82 10.89 4.61 -14.31
N LEU A 83 10.83 5.81 -13.71
CA LEU A 83 9.56 6.49 -13.44
C LEU A 83 8.79 6.85 -14.72
N ALA A 84 9.50 7.22 -15.79
CA ALA A 84 8.88 7.57 -17.07
C ALA A 84 8.30 6.38 -17.85
N ARG A 85 8.63 5.13 -17.48
CA ARG A 85 8.06 3.91 -18.11
C ARG A 85 6.83 3.37 -17.39
N SER A 86 6.55 3.86 -16.19
CA SER A 86 5.45 3.39 -15.34
C SER A 86 4.22 4.31 -15.37
N ALA A 87 4.26 5.37 -16.19
CA ALA A 87 3.15 6.29 -16.46
C ALA A 87 2.64 6.07 -17.90
#